data_AF-A0A183TEQ0-F1
#
_entry.id   AF-A0A183TEQ0-F1
#
_cell.length_a   1.000
_cell.length_b   1.000
_cell.length_c   1.000
_cell.angle_alpha   90.00
_cell.angle_beta   90.00
_cell.angle_gamma   90.00
#
_symmetry.space_group_name_H-M   'P 1'
#
loop_
_entity.id
_entity.type
_entity.pdbx_description
1 polymer ?
#
loop_
_entity_poly.entity_id
_entity_poly.type
_entity_poly.pdbx_seq_one_letter_code
_entity_poly.pdbx_strand_id
1 'polypeptide(L)'
;MHQLPVPNNAIKEFFTPHCRYYMKDPRRDLLIGAGDWNGRTGPVDSTNRHLIGRFELCSRCENVERLLNFADQYRLFVTNACFQHCNKHLLNWFSNGGHTTSRIDYILVSSRFRSRVQDSRSVCGVETRNVYMPDHDLVRTRLKVHLSSAPKMPRARRLDFANIRWFFRSPDQRYPVMFY
;
A
#
# COMPACT_ATOMS: atom_id res chain seq x y z
N MET A 1 8.02 -0.47 -22.69
CA MET A 1 7.26 -1.71 -22.39
C MET A 1 6.01 -1.29 -21.65
N HIS A 2 4.83 -1.44 -22.25
CA HIS A 2 3.56 -1.07 -21.64
C HIS A 2 3.20 -2.11 -20.58
N GLN A 3 3.13 -1.71 -19.31
CA GLN A 3 2.46 -2.50 -18.28
C GLN A 3 1.01 -2.71 -18.72
N LEU A 4 0.55 -3.96 -18.67
CA LEU A 4 -0.85 -4.27 -18.89
C LEU A 4 -1.68 -3.58 -17.79
N PRO A 5 -2.80 -2.92 -18.12
CA PRO A 5 -3.63 -2.29 -17.12
C PRO A 5 -4.16 -3.36 -16.16
N VAL A 6 -3.81 -3.23 -14.87
CA VAL A 6 -4.49 -3.99 -13.81
C VAL A 6 -5.99 -3.67 -13.94
N PRO A 7 -6.88 -4.68 -14.06
CA PRO A 7 -8.29 -4.43 -14.32
C PRO A 7 -8.88 -3.44 -13.31
N ASN A 8 -9.61 -2.45 -13.83
CA ASN A 8 -10.13 -1.25 -13.16
C ASN A 8 -10.89 -1.47 -11.83
N ASN A 9 -11.21 -2.72 -11.50
CA ASN A 9 -12.14 -3.11 -10.44
C ASN A 9 -11.46 -3.95 -9.36
N ALA A 10 -10.30 -4.58 -9.66
CA ALA A 10 -9.74 -5.65 -8.83
C ALA A 10 -9.36 -5.18 -7.41
N ILE A 11 -8.78 -3.98 -7.29
CA ILE A 11 -8.43 -3.40 -5.98
C ILE A 11 -9.69 -3.11 -5.16
N LYS A 12 -10.75 -2.57 -5.79
CA LYS A 12 -12.02 -2.29 -5.12
C LYS A 12 -12.75 -3.56 -4.72
N GLU A 13 -12.80 -4.57 -5.60
CA GLU A 13 -13.47 -5.85 -5.37
C GLU A 13 -12.79 -6.67 -4.26
N PHE A 14 -11.46 -6.59 -4.15
CA PHE A 14 -10.70 -7.31 -3.12
C PHE A 14 -10.74 -6.62 -1.75
N PHE A 15 -10.46 -5.31 -1.69
CA PHE A 15 -10.32 -4.60 -0.41
C PHE A 15 -11.65 -4.25 0.26
N THR A 16 -12.70 -3.97 -0.51
CA THR A 16 -14.00 -3.46 -0.01
C THR A 16 -14.72 -4.43 0.94
N PRO A 17 -14.92 -5.72 0.58
CA PRO A 17 -15.60 -6.67 1.46
C PRO A 17 -14.76 -6.95 2.72
N HIS A 18 -13.43 -7.02 2.55
CA HIS A 18 -12.49 -7.28 3.64
C HIS A 18 -12.52 -6.14 4.67
N CYS A 19 -12.47 -4.88 4.24
CA CYS A 19 -12.49 -3.74 5.15
C CYS A 19 -13.73 -3.70 6.05
N ARG A 20 -14.92 -3.99 5.51
CA ARG A 20 -16.17 -4.02 6.32
C ARG A 20 -16.24 -5.23 7.25
N TYR A 21 -15.69 -6.37 6.83
CA TYR A 21 -15.66 -7.57 7.65
C TYR A 21 -14.70 -7.45 8.85
N TYR A 22 -13.52 -6.87 8.64
CA TYR A 22 -12.49 -6.76 9.67
C TYR A 22 -12.67 -5.56 10.62
N MET A 23 -13.38 -4.52 10.20
CA MET A 23 -13.70 -3.36 11.06
C MET A 23 -15.00 -3.59 11.85
N LYS A 24 -14.89 -4.18 13.04
CA LYS A 24 -16.03 -4.41 13.94
C LYS A 24 -16.51 -3.12 14.59
N ASP A 25 -15.59 -2.24 14.97
CA ASP A 25 -15.89 -0.89 15.46
C ASP A 25 -14.96 0.13 14.79
N PRO A 26 -15.44 0.84 13.75
CA PRO A 26 -14.67 1.89 13.07
C PRO A 26 -14.15 3.00 13.99
N ARG A 27 -14.73 3.16 15.20
CA ARG A 27 -14.31 4.14 16.21
C ARG A 27 -13.22 3.64 17.15
N ARG A 28 -12.95 2.33 17.17
CA ARG A 28 -11.87 1.72 17.97
C ARG A 28 -10.80 1.06 17.12
N ASP A 29 -11.17 0.46 16.00
CA ASP A 29 -10.26 -0.32 15.15
C ASP A 29 -9.36 0.58 14.31
N LEU A 30 -8.08 0.21 14.20
CA LEU A 30 -7.11 0.84 13.32
C LEU A 30 -7.06 0.05 12.01
N LEU A 31 -7.56 0.64 10.92
CA LEU A 31 -7.39 0.10 9.57
C LEU A 31 -6.14 0.71 8.94
N ILE A 32 -5.27 -0.17 8.42
CA ILE A 32 -4.12 0.18 7.60
C ILE A 32 -4.27 -0.56 6.27
N GLY A 33 -4.31 0.19 5.17
CA GLY A 33 -4.23 -0.36 3.82
C GLY A 33 -2.86 -0.02 3.24
N ALA A 34 -2.07 -1.02 2.87
CA ALA A 34 -0.75 -0.82 2.29
C ALA A 34 -0.59 -1.70 1.05
N GLY A 35 0.02 -1.14 0.00
CA GLY A 35 0.29 -1.87 -1.23
C GLY A 35 0.56 -0.96 -2.41
N ASP A 36 0.68 -1.58 -3.58
CA ASP A 36 0.81 -0.90 -4.87
C ASP A 36 -0.57 -0.48 -5.38
N TRP A 37 -0.80 0.83 -5.47
CA TRP A 37 -2.04 1.40 -5.99
C TRP A 37 -1.91 1.88 -7.42
N ASN A 38 -0.70 1.83 -8.01
CA ASN A 38 -0.40 2.30 -9.36
C ASN A 38 -0.91 3.73 -9.67
N GLY A 39 -1.03 4.55 -8.64
CA GLY A 39 -1.50 5.93 -8.70
C GLY A 39 -0.33 6.90 -8.58
N ARG A 40 -0.33 7.99 -9.34
CA ARG A 40 0.63 9.09 -9.21
C ARG A 40 -0.09 10.32 -8.67
N THR A 41 0.32 10.75 -7.49
CA THR A 41 -0.33 11.87 -6.81
C THR A 41 0.24 13.20 -7.26
N GLY A 42 -0.60 14.22 -7.22
CA GLY A 42 -0.25 15.54 -7.68
C GLY A 42 -0.89 16.64 -6.87
N PRO A 43 -0.49 17.92 -7.09
CA PRO A 43 -0.75 19.02 -6.18
C PRO A 43 -2.14 18.96 -5.52
N VAL A 44 -2.14 19.09 -4.19
CA VAL A 44 -3.36 18.97 -3.39
C VAL A 44 -4.36 20.03 -3.84
N ASP A 45 -5.53 19.59 -4.29
CA ASP A 45 -6.69 20.45 -4.48
C ASP A 45 -7.35 20.75 -3.13
N SER A 46 -8.12 21.83 -3.07
CA SER A 46 -8.84 22.20 -1.84
C SER A 46 -9.79 21.10 -1.37
N THR A 47 -10.30 20.27 -2.29
CA THR A 47 -11.28 19.21 -2.07
C THR A 47 -10.72 17.95 -1.42
N ASN A 48 -9.44 17.61 -1.61
CA ASN A 48 -8.87 16.34 -1.08
C ASN A 48 -7.91 16.55 0.11
N ARG A 49 -7.86 17.75 0.70
CA ARG A 49 -6.97 18.07 1.84
C ARG A 49 -7.21 17.20 3.08
N HIS A 50 -8.39 16.62 3.22
CA HIS A 50 -8.71 15.69 4.31
C HIS A 50 -8.23 14.26 4.06
N LEU A 51 -7.90 13.93 2.79
CA LEU A 51 -7.49 12.59 2.35
C LEU A 51 -5.98 12.50 2.16
N ILE A 52 -5.33 13.57 1.74
CA ILE A 52 -3.92 13.54 1.36
C ILE A 52 -3.13 14.73 1.93
N GLY A 53 -1.88 14.46 2.27
CA GLY A 53 -0.94 15.46 2.77
C GLY A 53 -0.43 16.41 1.70
N ARG A 54 0.24 17.50 2.12
CA ARG A 54 0.59 18.65 1.26
C ARG A 54 1.79 18.43 0.33
N PHE A 55 2.60 17.39 0.53
CA PHE A 55 3.93 17.26 -0.08
C PHE A 55 3.94 16.26 -1.26
N GLU A 56 3.15 16.58 -2.28
CA GLU A 56 2.97 15.74 -3.47
C GLU A 56 3.98 16.09 -4.58
N LEU A 57 4.35 15.11 -5.41
CA LEU A 57 5.50 15.24 -6.32
C LEU A 57 5.17 15.28 -7.82
N CYS A 58 3.95 14.95 -8.27
CA CYS A 58 3.71 14.67 -9.69
C CYS A 58 2.40 15.25 -10.23
N SER A 59 2.03 14.96 -11.47
CA SER A 59 0.69 15.24 -12.01
C SER A 59 -0.27 14.12 -11.60
N ARG A 60 -1.54 14.48 -11.32
CA ARG A 60 -2.57 13.51 -10.97
C ARG A 60 -2.88 12.58 -12.14
N CYS A 61 -3.03 11.29 -11.85
CA CYS A 61 -3.54 10.31 -12.80
C CYS A 61 -4.87 9.71 -12.34
N GLU A 62 -5.60 9.06 -13.26
CA GLU A 62 -6.90 8.44 -13.00
C GLU A 62 -6.85 7.41 -11.86
N ASN A 63 -5.78 6.61 -11.77
CA ASN A 63 -5.59 5.65 -10.69
C ASN A 63 -5.51 6.33 -9.32
N VAL A 64 -4.95 7.54 -9.25
CA VAL A 64 -4.89 8.30 -8.00
C VAL A 64 -6.26 8.83 -7.61
N GLU A 65 -7.08 9.26 -8.56
CA GLU A 65 -8.46 9.66 -8.25
C GLU A 65 -9.26 8.47 -7.70
N ARG A 66 -9.00 7.25 -8.18
CA ARG A 66 -9.62 6.04 -7.63
C ARG A 66 -9.14 5.73 -6.21
N LEU A 67 -7.85 5.89 -5.94
CA LEU A 67 -7.28 5.78 -4.59
C LEU A 67 -7.94 6.79 -3.65
N LEU A 68 -8.07 8.05 -4.08
CA LEU A 68 -8.67 9.12 -3.28
C LEU A 68 -10.16 8.87 -3.04
N ASN A 69 -10.91 8.43 -4.05
CA ASN A 69 -12.31 8.03 -3.89
C ASN A 69 -12.47 6.85 -2.92
N PHE A 70 -11.59 5.85 -3.01
CA PHE A 70 -11.56 4.75 -2.05
C PHE A 70 -11.24 5.26 -0.63
N ALA A 71 -10.23 6.13 -0.50
CA ALA A 71 -9.87 6.71 0.78
C ALA A 71 -11.03 7.50 1.39
N ASP A 72 -11.75 8.29 0.60
CA ASP A 72 -12.90 9.05 1.06
C ASP A 72 -14.05 8.13 1.54
N GLN A 73 -14.38 7.12 0.73
CA GLN A 73 -15.44 6.15 1.02
C GLN A 73 -15.19 5.41 2.35
N TYR A 74 -13.94 5.03 2.64
CA TYR A 74 -13.58 4.27 3.84
C TYR A 74 -13.01 5.14 4.96
N ARG A 75 -13.05 6.47 4.82
CA ARG A 75 -12.47 7.43 5.79
C ARG A 75 -11.01 7.07 6.12
N LEU A 76 -10.22 6.93 5.08
CA LEU A 76 -8.78 6.69 5.12
C LEU A 76 -8.01 7.94 4.70
N PHE A 77 -6.75 7.96 5.11
CA PHE A 77 -5.83 9.07 4.91
C PHE A 77 -4.50 8.55 4.36
N VAL A 78 -4.06 9.14 3.25
CA VAL A 78 -2.82 8.79 2.54
C VAL A 78 -1.63 9.39 3.28
N THR A 79 -0.81 8.52 3.89
CA THR A 79 0.26 8.96 4.80
C THR A 79 1.51 9.47 4.08
N ASN A 80 1.81 8.94 2.89
CA ASN A 80 3.05 9.18 2.14
C ASN A 80 3.28 10.65 1.73
N ALA A 81 2.21 11.46 1.67
CA ALA A 81 2.27 12.86 1.26
C ALA A 81 2.29 13.84 2.45
N CYS A 82 2.32 13.34 3.69
CA CYS A 82 2.13 14.15 4.89
C CYS A 82 3.36 14.92 5.35
N PHE A 83 4.55 14.42 5.01
CA PHE A 83 5.80 14.92 5.52
C PHE A 83 6.71 15.35 4.38
N GLN A 84 7.43 16.44 4.62
CA GLN A 84 8.46 16.90 3.71
C GLN A 84 9.69 16.00 3.87
N HIS A 85 10.08 15.35 2.78
CA HIS A 85 11.33 14.58 2.72
C HIS A 85 12.09 14.91 1.45
N CYS A 86 13.36 14.51 1.39
CA CYS A 86 14.12 14.53 0.15
C CYS A 86 13.58 13.49 -0.83
N ASN A 87 13.75 13.72 -2.14
CA ASN A 87 13.16 12.90 -3.20
C ASN A 87 13.43 11.38 -3.06
N LYS A 88 14.64 10.99 -2.62
CA LYS A 88 15.00 9.58 -2.37
C LYS A 88 14.11 8.87 -1.33
N HIS A 89 13.46 9.62 -0.45
CA HIS A 89 12.55 9.11 0.57
C HIS A 89 11.08 9.24 0.16
N LEU A 90 10.80 9.78 -1.03
CA LEU A 90 9.45 9.95 -1.54
C LEU A 90 9.14 8.96 -2.66
N LEU A 91 10.14 8.61 -3.47
CA LEU A 91 10.04 7.67 -4.59
C LEU A 91 10.06 6.24 -4.07
N ASN A 92 9.27 5.35 -4.67
CA ASN A 92 9.23 3.93 -4.29
C ASN A 92 9.29 2.97 -5.47
N TRP A 93 9.29 3.47 -6.71
CA TRP A 93 9.46 2.66 -7.90
C TRP A 93 10.44 3.28 -8.90
N PHE A 94 11.19 2.42 -9.59
CA PHE A 94 12.26 2.77 -10.51
C PHE A 94 12.11 1.98 -11.83
N SER A 95 12.07 2.67 -12.96
CA SER A 95 12.09 1.99 -14.26
C SER A 95 13.39 1.22 -14.47
N ASN A 96 13.36 0.14 -15.25
CA ASN A 96 14.58 -0.52 -15.72
C ASN A 96 15.56 0.49 -16.33
N GLY A 97 16.73 0.66 -15.71
CA GLY A 97 17.73 1.68 -16.06
C GLY A 97 17.74 2.94 -15.19
N GLY A 98 16.84 3.08 -14.20
CA GLY A 98 16.85 4.16 -13.21
C GLY A 98 16.46 5.54 -13.71
N HIS A 99 16.10 5.69 -15.00
CA HIS A 99 15.80 6.97 -15.63
C HIS A 99 14.46 7.59 -15.22
N THR A 100 13.49 6.75 -14.84
CA THR A 100 12.17 7.20 -14.37
C THR A 100 11.93 6.67 -12.96
N THR A 101 11.44 7.55 -12.09
CA THR A 101 11.09 7.22 -10.72
C THR A 101 9.69 7.69 -10.41
N SER A 102 8.90 6.90 -9.71
CA SER A 102 7.55 7.26 -9.32
C SER A 102 7.23 6.85 -7.90
N ARG A 103 6.10 7.36 -7.41
CA ARG A 103 5.44 6.89 -6.19
C ARG A 103 4.18 6.15 -6.61
N ILE A 104 4.12 4.85 -6.40
CA ILE A 104 2.98 3.98 -6.73
C ILE A 104 2.52 3.14 -5.54
N ASP A 105 3.40 2.88 -4.57
CA ASP A 105 3.04 2.27 -3.29
C ASP A 105 2.52 3.32 -2.29
N TYR A 106 1.39 3.06 -1.66
CA TYR A 106 0.79 3.95 -0.66
C TYR A 106 0.38 3.21 0.60
N ILE A 107 0.58 3.89 1.73
CA ILE A 107 0.05 3.48 3.03
C ILE A 107 -1.07 4.43 3.41
N LEU A 108 -2.26 3.86 3.56
CA LEU A 108 -3.49 4.47 4.02
C LEU A 108 -3.73 4.09 5.49
N VAL A 109 -4.19 5.04 6.29
CA VAL A 109 -4.59 4.80 7.68
C VAL A 109 -5.96 5.38 7.93
N SER A 110 -6.75 4.84 8.87
CA SER A 110 -8.04 5.46 9.19
C SER A 110 -7.86 6.94 9.57
N SER A 111 -8.64 7.84 8.97
CA SER A 111 -8.44 9.29 9.06
C SER A 111 -8.49 9.82 10.51
N ARG A 112 -9.20 9.13 11.41
CA ARG A 112 -9.20 9.47 12.86
C ARG A 112 -7.82 9.37 13.51
N PHE A 113 -6.94 8.52 12.98
CA PHE A 113 -5.58 8.32 13.44
C PHE A 113 -4.56 9.16 12.67
N ARG A 114 -4.98 10.04 11.75
CA ARG A 114 -4.06 10.86 10.95
C ARG A 114 -3.06 11.65 11.81
N SER A 115 -3.52 12.18 12.96
CA SER A 115 -2.68 12.94 13.91
C SER A 115 -1.70 12.06 14.69
N ARG A 116 -1.85 10.73 14.62
CA ARG A 116 -0.94 9.75 15.22
C ARG A 116 0.16 9.32 14.26
N VAL A 117 0.06 9.67 12.98
CA VAL A 117 1.13 9.44 12.01
C VAL A 117 2.27 10.41 12.33
N GLN A 118 3.47 9.90 12.56
CA GLN A 118 4.66 10.69 12.91
C GLN A 118 5.65 10.87 11.76
N ASP A 119 5.68 9.91 10.84
CA ASP A 119 6.61 9.87 9.71
C ASP A 119 6.04 8.93 8.65
N SER A 120 6.25 9.22 7.36
CA SER A 120 5.92 8.29 6.28
C SER A 120 6.86 8.52 5.11
N ARG A 121 7.66 7.51 4.78
CA ARG A 121 8.73 7.63 3.79
C ARG A 121 9.11 6.30 3.17
N SER A 122 9.66 6.36 1.97
CA SER A 122 10.38 5.25 1.36
C SER A 122 11.73 5.03 2.06
N VAL A 123 12.10 3.77 2.21
CA VAL A 123 13.37 3.33 2.78
C VAL A 123 14.21 2.81 1.63
N CYS A 124 15.13 3.65 1.15
CA CYS A 124 16.08 3.32 0.09
C CYS A 124 17.37 2.74 0.71
N GLY A 125 17.78 1.54 0.30
CA GLY A 125 18.99 0.87 0.79
C GLY A 125 19.27 -0.47 0.11
N VAL A 126 20.52 -0.96 0.22
CA VAL A 126 21.00 -2.20 -0.42
C VAL A 126 20.29 -3.44 0.12
N GLU A 127 19.75 -3.38 1.35
CA GLU A 127 19.02 -4.49 1.98
C GLU A 127 17.54 -4.55 1.63
N THR A 128 16.95 -3.45 1.13
CA THR A 128 15.50 -3.37 0.82
C THR A 128 15.18 -3.70 -0.62
N ARG A 129 16.11 -3.45 -1.55
CA ARG A 129 16.03 -3.94 -2.93
C ARG A 129 16.69 -5.30 -3.01
N ASN A 130 15.93 -6.33 -3.37
CA ASN A 130 16.45 -7.67 -3.53
C ASN A 130 16.43 -8.11 -5.01
N VAL A 131 17.03 -9.26 -5.30
CA VAL A 131 17.12 -9.83 -6.66
C VAL A 131 15.74 -10.04 -7.30
N TYR A 132 14.68 -10.20 -6.49
CA TYR A 132 13.32 -10.49 -6.94
C TYR A 132 12.46 -9.23 -7.17
N MET A 133 12.74 -8.13 -6.46
CA MET A 133 12.09 -6.82 -6.64
C MET A 133 13.12 -5.68 -6.61
N PRO A 134 13.96 -5.56 -7.66
CA PRO A 134 15.01 -4.55 -7.72
C PRO A 134 14.48 -3.12 -7.98
N ASP A 135 13.24 -3.01 -8.42
CA ASP A 135 12.59 -1.79 -8.86
C ASP A 135 11.72 -1.12 -7.80
N HIS A 136 11.47 -1.77 -6.66
CA HIS A 136 10.68 -1.20 -5.56
C HIS A 136 11.52 -0.88 -4.32
N ASP A 137 11.27 0.28 -3.71
CA ASP A 137 11.71 0.59 -2.35
C ASP A 137 10.56 0.38 -1.36
N LEU A 138 10.88 -0.15 -0.18
CA LEU A 138 9.90 -0.34 0.87
C LEU A 138 9.36 1.01 1.35
N VAL A 139 8.04 1.11 1.52
CA VAL A 139 7.40 2.25 2.17
C VAL A 139 7.18 1.94 3.65
N ARG A 140 7.51 2.91 4.51
CA ARG A 140 7.34 2.80 5.95
C ARG A 140 6.55 3.98 6.50
N THR A 141 5.57 3.70 7.34
CA THR A 141 4.84 4.70 8.13
C THR A 141 5.03 4.44 9.63
N ARG A 142 5.35 5.48 10.39
CA ARG A 142 5.46 5.44 11.86
C ARG A 142 4.16 5.97 12.49
N LEU A 143 3.52 5.13 13.31
CA LEU A 143 2.26 5.44 13.99
C LEU A 143 2.44 5.38 15.51
N LYS A 144 1.97 6.41 16.23
CA LYS A 144 1.93 6.45 17.70
C LYS A 144 0.52 6.18 18.23
N VAL A 145 0.22 4.90 18.42
CA VAL A 145 -1.10 4.42 18.88
C VAL A 145 -0.98 3.61 20.17
N HIS A 146 -2.03 3.64 21.00
CA HIS A 146 -2.18 2.75 22.14
C HIS A 146 -3.14 1.64 21.73
N LEU A 147 -2.62 0.43 21.57
CA LEU A 147 -3.42 -0.75 21.24
C LEU A 147 -3.79 -1.45 22.55
N SER A 148 -5.07 -1.79 22.69
CA SER A 148 -5.51 -2.72 23.72
C SER A 148 -4.98 -4.12 23.42
N SER A 149 -4.57 -4.86 24.44
CA SER A 149 -4.11 -6.23 24.26
C SER A 149 -5.24 -7.08 23.68
N ALA A 150 -4.98 -7.76 22.56
CA ALA A 150 -5.89 -8.76 22.05
C ALA A 150 -5.70 -10.07 22.85
N PRO A 151 -6.76 -10.89 23.02
CA PRO A 151 -6.60 -12.27 23.46
C PRO A 151 -5.58 -12.97 22.55
N LYS A 152 -4.67 -13.77 23.12
CA LYS A 152 -3.72 -14.55 22.31
C LYS A 152 -4.52 -15.44 21.36
N MET A 153 -4.45 -15.16 20.06
CA MET A 153 -4.95 -16.11 19.07
C MET A 153 -4.21 -17.43 19.28
N PRO A 154 -4.92 -18.57 19.30
CA PRO A 154 -4.26 -19.88 19.32
C PRO A 154 -3.21 -19.89 18.22
N ARG A 155 -1.98 -20.28 18.56
CA ARG A 155 -0.86 -20.34 17.61
C ARG A 155 -1.37 -21.07 16.37
N ALA A 156 -1.30 -20.42 15.20
CA ALA A 156 -1.70 -21.06 13.96
C ALA A 156 -1.03 -22.44 13.91
N ARG A 157 -1.82 -23.50 13.76
CA ARG A 157 -1.27 -24.86 13.62
C ARG A 157 -0.22 -24.80 12.53
N ARG A 158 0.95 -25.38 12.81
CA ARG A 158 2.09 -25.47 11.88
C ARG A 158 1.52 -25.77 10.49
N LEU A 159 1.72 -24.86 9.52
CA LEU A 159 1.28 -25.09 8.15
C LEU A 159 1.91 -26.41 7.72
N ASP A 160 1.08 -27.39 7.37
CA ASP A 160 1.55 -28.69 6.93
C ASP A 160 2.01 -28.56 5.48
N PHE A 161 3.31 -28.36 5.31
CA PHE A 161 3.96 -28.25 4.01
C PHE A 161 3.93 -29.56 3.21
N ALA A 162 3.46 -30.69 3.78
CA ALA A 162 3.39 -31.97 3.07
C ALA A 162 2.50 -31.91 1.83
N ASN A 163 1.46 -31.07 1.82
CA ASN A 163 0.54 -30.90 0.69
C ASN A 163 0.97 -29.84 -0.33
N ILE A 164 2.07 -29.10 -0.10
CA ILE A 164 2.56 -28.06 -1.01
C ILE A 164 3.44 -28.64 -2.13
N ARG A 165 3.69 -29.95 -2.16
CA ARG A 165 4.51 -30.61 -3.19
C ARG A 165 3.88 -30.66 -4.59
N TRP A 166 2.56 -30.47 -4.71
CA TRP A 166 1.87 -30.56 -6.01
C TRP A 166 2.03 -29.31 -6.89
N PHE A 167 2.49 -28.18 -6.33
CA PHE A 167 2.60 -26.92 -7.08
C PHE A 167 3.90 -26.76 -7.90
N PHE A 168 4.88 -27.65 -7.73
CA PHE A 168 6.23 -27.47 -8.33
C PHE A 168 6.64 -28.56 -9.32
N ARG A 169 5.73 -29.41 -9.82
CA ARG A 169 6.10 -30.55 -10.69
C ARG A 169 5.36 -30.70 -12.02
N SER A 170 4.67 -29.67 -12.50
CA SER A 170 4.15 -29.65 -13.88
C SER A 170 5.06 -28.80 -14.77
N PRO A 171 5.78 -29.38 -15.76
CA PRO A 171 6.64 -28.61 -16.67
C PRO A 171 5.88 -27.76 -17.69
N ASP A 172 4.55 -27.87 -17.78
CA ASP A 172 3.74 -27.25 -18.84
C ASP A 172 2.71 -26.22 -18.35
N GLN A 173 2.64 -25.98 -17.04
CA GLN A 173 1.68 -25.04 -16.50
C GLN A 173 2.28 -23.64 -16.41
N ARG A 174 1.99 -22.84 -17.44
CA ARG A 174 2.10 -21.37 -17.44
C ARG A 174 1.12 -20.82 -16.42
N TYR A 175 1.48 -20.90 -15.15
CA TYR A 175 0.56 -20.72 -14.05
C TYR A 175 0.64 -19.38 -13.34
N PRO A 176 -0.50 -19.00 -12.73
CA PRO A 176 -0.69 -17.75 -12.04
C PRO A 176 0.14 -17.75 -10.77
N VAL A 177 0.62 -16.57 -10.40
CA VAL A 177 1.25 -16.35 -9.11
C VAL A 177 0.53 -15.17 -8.46
N MET A 178 -0.46 -15.51 -7.64
CA MET A 178 -1.08 -14.61 -6.68
C MET A 178 -0.25 -14.64 -5.39
N PHE A 179 0.28 -13.48 -5.01
CA PHE A 179 0.75 -13.11 -3.67
C PHE A 179 0.17 -11.68 -3.47
N TYR A 180 -0.58 -11.27 -2.46
CA TYR A 180 -1.00 -11.81 -1.15
C TYR A 180 -2.46 -11.40 -0.90
#